data_AF-A0A831KZH0-F1
#
_entry.id   AF-A0A831KZH0-F1
#
_cell.length_a   1.000
_cell.length_b   1.000
_cell.length_c   1.000
_cell.angle_alpha   90.00
_cell.angle_beta   90.00
_cell.angle_gamma   90.00
#
_symmetry.space_group_name_H-M   'P 1'
#
loop_
_entity.id
_entity.type
_entity.pdbx_description
1 polymer ?
#
loop_
_entity_poly.entity_id
_entity_poly.type
_entity_poly.pdbx_seq_one_letter_code
_entity_poly.pdbx_strand_id
1 'polypeptide(L)'
;MNTRATVFLLLFLLLSLTAWGAEGEGHGFDWMGFLGKVFNSTVLFGGLIYVMRKPLIRLLSEQSKNLRVEIEARRESIQASAGDYESLKKRLDSLESEIKEITRQAEENGKRERSRVEAEGRAEAERIAKLTQEEIANRVDAAVRRLKARVAEMAIQRFREDIQDQLDSDRHRRIMEKNIEISGEVIGRK
;
A
#
# COMPACT_ATOMS: atom_id res chain seq x y z
N MET A 1 -26.87 -27.87 46.18
CA MET A 1 -26.52 -28.36 47.53
C MET A 1 -27.78 -28.22 48.36
N ASN A 2 -28.35 -29.31 48.90
CA ASN A 2 -29.59 -29.20 49.67
C ASN A 2 -29.24 -28.59 51.02
N THR A 3 -29.20 -27.26 51.09
CA THR A 3 -28.89 -26.46 52.28
C THR A 3 -29.70 -26.92 53.48
N ARG A 4 -30.94 -27.33 53.25
CA ARG A 4 -31.83 -27.96 54.23
C ARG A 4 -31.26 -29.25 54.83
N ALA A 5 -30.68 -30.13 54.03
CA ALA A 5 -30.12 -31.41 54.49
C ALA A 5 -28.77 -31.24 55.21
N THR A 6 -27.93 -30.32 54.75
CA THR A 6 -26.66 -29.99 55.44
C THR A 6 -26.91 -29.28 56.76
N VAL A 7 -27.91 -28.39 56.82
CA VAL A 7 -28.34 -27.75 58.08
C VAL A 7 -28.95 -28.78 59.02
N PHE A 8 -29.79 -29.70 58.55
CA PHE A 8 -30.34 -30.78 59.38
C PHE A 8 -29.25 -31.68 59.96
N LEU A 9 -28.23 -32.01 59.16
CA LEU A 9 -27.11 -32.85 59.59
C LEU A 9 -26.21 -32.12 60.59
N LEU A 10 -25.94 -30.82 60.40
CA LEU A 10 -25.22 -30.00 61.38
C LEU A 10 -26.01 -29.83 62.68
N LEU A 11 -27.34 -29.64 62.60
CA LEU A 11 -28.22 -29.55 63.76
C LEU A 11 -28.28 -30.88 64.52
N PHE A 12 -28.33 -32.00 63.81
CA PHE A 12 -28.29 -33.35 64.37
C PHE A 12 -26.93 -33.68 65.02
N LEU A 13 -25.83 -33.20 64.42
CA LEU A 13 -24.48 -33.29 64.98
C LEU A 13 -24.36 -32.47 66.26
N LEU A 14 -24.92 -31.25 66.29
CA LEU A 14 -24.97 -30.38 67.48
C LEU A 14 -25.81 -30.99 68.61
N LEU A 15 -26.98 -31.56 68.30
CA LEU A 15 -27.81 -32.30 69.27
C LEU A 15 -27.13 -33.57 69.79
N SER A 16 -26.32 -34.22 68.95
CA SER A 16 -25.57 -35.41 69.37
C SER A 16 -24.41 -35.07 70.31
N LEU A 17 -23.79 -33.89 70.16
CA LEU A 17 -22.77 -33.40 71.09
C LEU A 17 -23.36 -33.05 72.46
N THR A 18 -24.57 -32.51 72.54
CA THR A 18 -25.20 -32.17 73.84
C THR A 18 -25.72 -33.40 74.58
N ALA A 19 -26.07 -34.48 73.87
CA ALA A 19 -26.46 -35.77 74.46
C ALA A 19 -25.29 -36.52 75.15
N TRP A 20 -24.04 -36.10 74.93
CA TRP A 20 -22.86 -36.63 75.64
C TRP A 20 -22.66 -36.01 77.05
N GLY A 21 -23.44 -35.00 77.45
CA GLY A 21 -23.24 -34.24 78.69
C GLY A 21 -24.06 -34.65 79.91
N ALA A 22 -24.86 -35.72 79.85
CA ALA A 22 -25.60 -36.22 81.03
C ALA A 22 -24.93 -37.52 81.53
N GLU A 23 -23.94 -37.37 82.40
CA GLU A 23 -23.30 -38.47 83.12
C GLU A 23 -24.26 -39.05 84.16
N GLY A 24 -24.60 -40.33 83.99
CA GLY A 24 -25.14 -41.17 85.06
C GLY A 24 -24.07 -42.16 85.48
N GLU A 25 -23.48 -41.96 86.66
CA GLU A 25 -22.58 -42.91 87.32
C GLU A 25 -23.32 -44.23 87.58
N GLY A 26 -22.75 -45.33 87.08
CA GLY A 26 -23.20 -46.68 87.36
C GLY A 26 -22.12 -47.68 87.00
N HIS A 27 -21.45 -48.24 87.99
CA HIS A 27 -20.47 -49.32 87.82
C HIS A 27 -21.16 -50.60 87.32
N GLY A 28 -21.25 -50.74 86.00
CA GLY A 28 -21.73 -51.91 85.27
C GLY A 28 -21.69 -51.60 83.78
N PHE A 29 -21.37 -52.58 82.92
CA PHE A 29 -21.38 -52.36 81.47
C PHE A 29 -22.80 -52.04 81.01
N ASP A 30 -23.08 -50.75 80.77
CA ASP A 30 -24.36 -50.27 80.29
C ASP A 30 -24.53 -50.61 78.80
N TRP A 31 -24.99 -51.83 78.54
CA TRP A 31 -25.33 -52.32 77.20
C TRP A 31 -26.32 -51.40 76.48
N MET A 32 -27.21 -50.71 77.20
CA MET A 32 -28.21 -49.83 76.62
C MET A 32 -27.58 -48.52 76.12
N GLY A 33 -26.70 -47.91 76.94
CA GLY A 33 -25.94 -46.73 76.55
C GLY A 33 -24.95 -46.99 75.40
N PHE A 34 -24.30 -48.16 75.37
CA PHE A 34 -23.42 -48.54 74.25
C PHE A 34 -24.21 -48.70 72.93
N LEU A 35 -25.36 -49.39 72.97
CA LEU A 35 -26.19 -49.59 71.78
C LEU A 35 -26.76 -48.27 71.24
N GLY A 36 -27.13 -47.35 72.14
CA GLY A 36 -27.54 -45.98 71.78
C GLY A 36 -26.42 -45.18 71.10
N LYS A 37 -25.18 -45.29 71.59
CA LYS A 37 -24.00 -44.64 70.96
C LYS A 37 -23.70 -45.21 69.57
N VAL A 38 -23.77 -46.54 69.41
CA VAL A 38 -23.56 -47.20 68.12
C VAL A 38 -24.65 -46.82 67.12
N PHE A 39 -25.91 -46.78 67.56
CA PHE A 39 -27.03 -46.34 66.72
C PHE A 39 -26.87 -44.88 66.29
N ASN A 40 -26.56 -43.98 67.22
CA ASN A 40 -26.34 -42.57 66.90
C ASN A 40 -25.17 -42.39 65.91
N SER A 41 -24.03 -43.04 66.17
CA SER A 41 -22.89 -43.01 65.25
C SER A 41 -23.26 -43.54 63.86
N THR A 42 -24.01 -44.64 63.79
CA THR A 42 -24.44 -45.23 62.51
C THR A 42 -25.36 -44.29 61.73
N VAL A 43 -26.32 -43.64 62.39
CA VAL A 43 -27.22 -42.66 61.77
C VAL A 43 -26.44 -41.45 61.27
N LEU A 44 -25.48 -40.96 62.06
CA LEU A 44 -24.64 -39.82 61.73
C LEU A 44 -23.72 -40.11 60.54
N PHE A 45 -22.97 -41.22 60.57
CA PHE A 45 -22.10 -41.64 59.47
C PHE A 45 -22.90 -42.00 58.21
N GLY A 46 -24.04 -42.69 58.35
CA GLY A 46 -24.93 -43.01 57.24
C GLY A 46 -25.50 -41.76 56.56
N GLY A 47 -25.97 -40.80 57.35
CA GLY A 47 -26.43 -39.50 56.86
C GLY A 47 -25.31 -38.70 56.19
N LEU A 48 -24.12 -38.68 56.78
CA LEU A 48 -22.97 -37.96 56.25
C LEU A 48 -22.52 -38.53 54.90
N ILE A 49 -22.42 -39.86 54.79
CA ILE A 49 -22.08 -40.53 53.53
C ILE A 49 -23.13 -40.23 52.46
N TYR A 50 -24.42 -40.26 52.81
CA TYR A 50 -25.50 -39.96 51.86
C TYR A 50 -25.43 -38.53 51.32
N VAL A 51 -25.18 -37.54 52.20
CA VAL A 51 -25.08 -36.13 51.81
C VAL A 51 -23.79 -35.84 51.04
N MET A 52 -22.66 -36.44 51.43
CA MET A 52 -21.34 -36.14 50.87
C MET A 52 -21.07 -36.86 49.54
N ARG A 53 -21.72 -37.99 49.27
CA ARG A 53 -21.57 -38.73 48.01
C ARG A 53 -21.94 -37.90 46.78
N LYS A 54 -23.00 -37.09 46.85
CA LYS A 54 -23.48 -36.26 45.73
C LYS A 54 -22.50 -35.12 45.34
N PRO A 55 -22.04 -34.24 46.26
CA PRO A 55 -21.08 -33.19 45.92
C PRO A 55 -19.73 -33.74 45.47
N LEU A 56 -19.24 -34.82 46.10
CA LEU A 56 -17.97 -35.44 45.69
C LEU A 56 -17.99 -35.93 44.24
N ILE A 57 -19.04 -36.67 43.85
CA ILE A 57 -19.18 -37.17 42.48
C ILE A 57 -19.34 -35.99 41.49
N ARG A 58 -20.08 -34.94 41.88
CA ARG A 58 -20.23 -33.74 41.03
C ARG A 58 -18.91 -33.03 40.79
N LEU A 59 -18.12 -32.78 41.82
CA LEU A 59 -16.81 -32.12 41.70
C LEU A 59 -15.86 -32.91 40.80
N LEU A 60 -15.77 -34.23 40.98
CA LEU A 60 -14.94 -35.10 40.14
C LEU A 60 -15.43 -35.12 38.68
N SER A 61 -16.76 -35.12 38.47
CA SER A 61 -17.34 -35.07 37.12
C SER A 61 -17.11 -33.73 36.43
N GLU A 62 -17.20 -32.61 37.17
CA GLU A 62 -16.96 -31.26 36.65
C GLU A 62 -15.48 -31.07 36.32
N GLN A 63 -14.56 -31.50 37.18
CA GLN A 63 -13.12 -31.48 36.89
C GLN A 63 -12.78 -32.31 35.66
N SER A 64 -13.34 -33.52 35.55
CA SER A 64 -13.14 -34.38 34.38
C SER A 64 -13.68 -33.75 33.09
N LYS A 65 -14.84 -33.07 33.17
CA LYS A 65 -15.43 -32.36 32.04
C LYS A 65 -14.59 -31.16 31.64
N ASN A 66 -14.15 -30.35 32.59
CA ASN A 66 -13.30 -29.17 32.34
C ASN A 66 -11.97 -29.57 31.73
N LEU A 67 -11.34 -30.65 32.23
CA LEU A 67 -10.09 -31.15 31.66
C LEU A 67 -10.26 -31.65 30.22
N ARG A 68 -11.38 -32.32 29.92
CA ARG A 68 -11.69 -32.73 28.54
C ARG A 68 -11.87 -31.53 27.62
N VAL A 69 -12.60 -30.50 28.06
CA VAL A 69 -12.80 -29.26 27.29
C VAL A 69 -11.45 -28.55 27.06
N GLU A 70 -10.60 -28.47 28.08
CA GLU A 70 -9.29 -27.84 27.96
C GLU A 70 -8.35 -28.59 27.00
N ILE A 71 -8.35 -29.92 27.04
CA ILE A 71 -7.58 -30.75 26.10
C ILE A 71 -8.08 -30.55 24.67
N GLU A 72 -9.39 -30.52 24.45
CA GLU A 72 -9.96 -30.32 23.12
C GLU A 72 -9.63 -28.92 22.58
N ALA A 73 -9.79 -27.88 23.40
CA ALA A 73 -9.43 -26.51 23.03
C ALA A 73 -7.93 -26.36 22.70
N ARG A 74 -7.04 -27.04 23.44
CA ARG A 74 -5.60 -27.08 23.11
C ARG A 74 -5.32 -27.83 21.82
N ARG A 75 -6.05 -28.91 21.51
CA ARG A 75 -5.90 -29.63 20.24
C ARG A 75 -6.33 -28.77 19.07
N GLU A 76 -7.45 -28.09 19.20
CA GLU A 76 -7.96 -27.16 18.18
C GLU A 76 -7.00 -26.00 17.94
N SER A 77 -6.42 -25.42 19.01
CA SER A 77 -5.44 -24.33 18.86
C SER A 77 -4.14 -24.77 18.19
N ILE A 78 -3.65 -25.98 18.48
CA ILE A 78 -2.48 -26.56 17.83
C ILE A 78 -2.76 -26.81 16.34
N GLN A 79 -3.93 -27.35 16.00
CA GLN A 79 -4.32 -27.57 14.60
C GLN A 79 -4.48 -26.26 13.84
N ALA A 80 -5.11 -25.25 14.43
CA ALA A 80 -5.23 -23.92 13.85
C ALA A 80 -3.85 -23.30 13.58
N SER A 81 -2.95 -23.36 14.57
CA SER A 81 -1.58 -22.84 14.43
C SER A 81 -0.77 -23.58 13.36
N ALA A 82 -0.96 -24.90 13.23
CA ALA A 82 -0.33 -25.69 12.18
C ALA A 82 -0.86 -25.34 10.79
N GLY A 83 -2.17 -25.14 10.65
CA GLY A 83 -2.81 -24.68 9.41
C GLY A 83 -2.34 -23.29 8.99
N ASP A 84 -2.25 -22.36 9.96
CA ASP A 84 -1.74 -21.01 9.74
C ASP A 84 -0.28 -21.06 9.25
N TYR A 85 0.56 -21.88 9.88
CA TYR A 85 1.95 -22.06 9.47
C TYR A 85 2.09 -22.61 8.04
N GLU A 86 1.31 -23.62 7.66
CA GLU A 86 1.34 -24.15 6.29
C GLU A 86 0.87 -23.12 5.27
N SER A 87 -0.15 -22.32 5.61
CA SER A 87 -0.65 -21.25 4.75
C SER A 87 0.37 -20.13 4.57
N LEU A 88 1.08 -19.74 5.65
CA LEU A 88 2.18 -18.77 5.64
C LEU A 88 3.35 -19.28 4.80
N LYS A 89 3.73 -20.55 4.97
CA LYS A 89 4.80 -21.17 4.17
C LYS A 89 4.45 -21.17 2.68
N LYS A 90 3.23 -21.57 2.31
CA LYS A 90 2.78 -21.51 0.90
C LYS A 90 2.81 -20.09 0.34
N ARG A 91 2.41 -19.09 1.14
CA ARG A 91 2.48 -17.67 0.75
C ARG A 91 3.93 -17.21 0.56
N LEU A 92 4.85 -17.62 1.43
CA LEU A 92 6.28 -17.30 1.28
C LEU A 92 6.88 -17.94 0.03
N ASP A 93 6.58 -19.21 -0.23
CA ASP A 93 7.04 -19.92 -1.43
C ASP A 93 6.46 -19.27 -2.71
N SER A 94 5.20 -18.83 -2.69
CA SER A 94 4.60 -18.11 -3.83
C SER A 94 5.21 -16.73 -4.03
N LEU A 95 5.53 -16.00 -2.95
CA LEU A 95 6.12 -14.66 -3.03
C LEU A 95 7.48 -14.68 -3.74
N GLU A 96 8.32 -15.70 -3.53
CA GLU A 96 9.59 -15.80 -4.25
C GLU A 96 9.39 -15.92 -5.77
N SER A 97 8.38 -16.71 -6.19
CA SER A 97 8.04 -16.84 -7.62
C SER A 97 7.46 -15.54 -8.19
N GLU A 98 6.65 -14.83 -7.42
CA GLU A 98 6.04 -13.56 -7.82
C GLU A 98 7.10 -12.45 -7.94
N ILE A 99 8.05 -12.39 -7.00
CA ILE A 99 9.19 -11.48 -7.06
C ILE A 99 10.02 -11.73 -8.32
N LYS A 100 10.34 -13.00 -8.62
CA LYS A 100 11.09 -13.35 -9.84
C LYS A 100 10.35 -12.91 -11.11
N GLU A 101 9.04 -13.11 -11.16
CA GLU A 101 8.24 -12.70 -12.31
C GLU A 101 8.16 -11.18 -12.44
N ILE A 102 7.98 -10.45 -11.33
CA ILE A 102 8.00 -8.99 -11.31
C ILE A 102 9.36 -8.46 -11.79
N THR A 103 10.47 -9.02 -11.30
CA THR A 103 11.81 -8.62 -11.74
C THR A 103 12.01 -8.88 -13.23
N ARG A 104 11.60 -10.06 -13.72
CA ARG A 104 11.66 -10.40 -15.15
C ARG A 104 10.87 -9.42 -16.01
N GLN A 105 9.64 -9.10 -15.62
CA GLN A 105 8.79 -8.14 -16.31
C GLN A 105 9.39 -6.72 -16.27
N ALA A 106 9.93 -6.31 -15.13
CA ALA A 106 10.59 -5.01 -14.98
C ALA A 106 11.82 -4.88 -15.90
N GLU A 107 12.64 -5.93 -16.02
CA GLU A 107 13.77 -5.95 -16.95
C GLU A 107 13.33 -5.90 -18.41
N GLU A 108 12.30 -6.68 -18.79
CA GLU A 108 11.77 -6.69 -20.15
C GLU A 108 11.17 -5.32 -20.53
N ASN A 109 10.35 -4.76 -19.65
CA ASN A 109 9.76 -3.44 -19.82
C ASN A 109 10.84 -2.35 -19.86
N GLY A 110 11.85 -2.43 -18.99
CA GLY A 110 12.97 -1.50 -18.98
C GLY A 110 13.77 -1.53 -20.29
N LYS A 111 14.02 -2.72 -20.86
CA LYS A 111 14.67 -2.87 -22.17
C LYS A 111 13.82 -2.26 -23.29
N ARG A 112 12.53 -2.57 -23.33
CA ARG A 112 11.61 -2.03 -24.34
C ARG A 112 11.51 -0.51 -24.27
N GLU A 113 11.35 0.02 -23.06
CA GLU A 113 11.22 1.45 -22.85
C GLU A 113 12.51 2.19 -23.20
N ARG A 114 13.67 1.63 -22.83
CA ARG A 114 14.97 2.17 -23.26
C ARG A 114 15.07 2.24 -24.78
N SER A 115 14.73 1.16 -25.49
CA SER A 115 14.76 1.16 -26.96
C SER A 115 13.77 2.17 -27.56
N ARG A 116 12.59 2.34 -26.96
CA ARG A 116 11.59 3.34 -27.37
C ARG A 116 12.13 4.76 -27.22
N VAL A 117 12.67 5.10 -26.04
CA VAL A 117 13.24 6.42 -25.75
C VAL A 117 14.44 6.71 -26.63
N GLU A 118 15.32 5.73 -26.87
CA GLU A 118 16.46 5.90 -27.79
C GLU A 118 16.00 6.15 -29.23
N ALA A 119 14.97 5.44 -29.71
CA ALA A 119 14.42 5.64 -31.04
C ALA A 119 13.73 7.01 -31.19
N GLU A 120 12.91 7.41 -30.22
CA GLU A 120 12.25 8.71 -30.16
C GLU A 120 13.28 9.84 -30.10
N GLY A 121 14.32 9.70 -29.28
CA GLY A 121 15.41 10.67 -29.18
C GLY A 121 16.17 10.84 -30.49
N ARG A 122 16.41 9.76 -31.25
CA ARG A 122 17.06 9.84 -32.58
C ARG A 122 16.16 10.52 -33.60
N ALA A 123 14.88 10.13 -33.68
CA ALA A 123 13.93 10.75 -34.60
C ALA A 123 13.77 12.25 -34.33
N GLU A 124 13.74 12.62 -33.06
CA GLU A 124 13.65 14.01 -32.62
C GLU A 124 14.93 14.80 -32.97
N ALA A 125 16.11 14.21 -32.75
CA ALA A 125 17.38 14.82 -33.14
C ALA A 125 17.47 15.05 -34.66
N GLU A 126 17.04 14.07 -35.47
CA GLU A 126 16.97 14.19 -36.93
C GLU A 126 16.00 15.30 -37.35
N ARG A 127 14.83 15.39 -36.71
CA ARG A 127 13.85 16.45 -36.95
C ARG A 127 14.41 17.83 -36.64
N ILE A 128 15.08 17.99 -35.49
CA ILE A 128 15.73 19.25 -35.11
C ILE A 128 16.83 19.61 -36.11
N ALA A 129 17.65 18.64 -36.53
CA ALA A 129 18.72 18.87 -37.50
C ALA A 129 18.16 19.36 -38.84
N LYS A 130 17.09 18.72 -39.34
CA LYS A 130 16.42 19.13 -40.59
C LYS A 130 15.83 20.53 -40.49
N LEU A 131 15.08 20.83 -39.43
CA LEU A 131 14.50 22.16 -39.21
C LEU A 131 15.60 23.24 -39.11
N THR A 132 16.70 22.91 -38.44
CA THR A 132 17.85 23.80 -38.32
C THR A 132 18.50 24.09 -39.68
N GLN A 133 18.67 23.07 -40.52
CA GLN A 133 19.21 23.24 -41.87
C GLN A 133 18.31 24.12 -42.74
N GLU A 134 17.00 23.89 -42.70
CA GLU A 134 16.01 24.71 -43.42
C GLU A 134 16.03 26.17 -42.94
N GLU A 135 16.08 26.38 -41.62
CA GLU A 135 16.17 27.73 -41.04
C GLU A 135 17.47 28.44 -41.42
N ILE A 136 18.62 27.74 -41.41
CA ILE A 136 19.89 28.30 -41.85
C ILE A 136 19.81 28.71 -43.33
N ALA A 137 19.28 27.84 -44.19
CA ALA A 137 19.14 28.16 -45.61
C ALA A 137 18.27 29.41 -45.83
N ASN A 138 17.12 29.48 -45.15
CA ASN A 138 16.23 30.64 -45.20
C ASN A 138 16.92 31.93 -44.72
N ARG A 139 17.70 31.85 -43.63
CA ARG A 139 18.46 32.99 -43.10
C ARG A 139 19.57 33.43 -44.05
N VAL A 140 20.28 32.50 -44.66
CA VAL A 140 21.32 32.81 -45.66
C VAL A 140 20.69 33.53 -46.85
N ASP A 141 19.60 33.01 -47.40
CA ASP A 141 18.91 33.65 -48.53
C ASP A 141 18.37 35.04 -48.18
N ALA A 142 17.82 35.20 -46.98
CA ALA A 142 17.39 36.51 -46.48
C ALA A 142 18.58 37.48 -46.32
N ALA A 143 19.71 37.02 -45.80
CA ALA A 143 20.92 37.82 -45.64
C ALA A 143 21.49 38.25 -47.00
N VAL A 144 21.55 37.34 -47.98
CA VAL A 144 21.99 37.64 -49.35
C VAL A 144 21.08 38.67 -50.00
N ARG A 145 19.76 38.54 -49.87
CA ARG A 145 18.79 39.53 -50.39
C ARG A 145 19.00 40.91 -49.76
N ARG A 146 19.17 40.97 -48.44
CA ARG A 146 19.45 42.23 -47.73
C ARG A 146 20.77 42.87 -48.18
N LEU A 147 21.81 42.06 -48.37
CA LEU A 147 23.11 42.54 -48.84
C LEU A 147 23.01 43.13 -50.25
N LYS A 148 22.34 42.42 -51.19
CA LYS A 148 22.11 42.92 -52.56
C LYS A 148 21.35 44.25 -52.56
N ALA A 149 20.30 44.35 -51.75
CA ALA A 149 19.52 45.59 -51.61
C ALA A 149 20.40 46.75 -51.10
N ARG A 150 21.24 46.49 -50.08
CA ARG A 150 22.16 47.49 -49.54
C ARG A 150 23.22 47.94 -50.54
N VAL A 151 23.78 47.01 -51.32
CA VAL A 151 24.75 47.35 -52.37
C VAL A 151 24.10 48.20 -53.46
N ALA A 152 22.89 47.86 -53.89
CA ALA A 152 22.15 48.66 -54.85
C ALA A 152 21.84 50.07 -54.32
N GLU A 153 21.43 50.19 -53.06
CA GLU A 153 21.20 51.48 -52.39
C GLU A 153 22.48 52.33 -52.34
N MET A 154 23.61 51.74 -51.94
CA MET A 154 24.91 52.44 -51.91
C MET A 154 25.38 52.86 -53.31
N ALA A 155 25.18 52.03 -54.32
CA ALA A 155 25.52 52.36 -55.71
C ALA A 155 24.68 53.55 -56.23
N ILE A 156 23.37 53.55 -55.96
CA ILE A 156 22.47 54.66 -56.32
C ILE A 156 22.88 55.93 -55.58
N GLN A 157 23.21 55.82 -54.29
CA GLN A 157 23.64 56.96 -53.48
C GLN A 157 24.94 57.57 -54.01
N ARG A 158 25.95 56.73 -54.30
CA ARG A 158 27.23 57.19 -54.85
C ARG A 158 27.06 57.82 -56.24
N PHE A 159 26.23 57.22 -57.09
CA PHE A 159 25.91 57.78 -58.39
C PHE A 159 25.21 59.14 -58.29
N ARG A 160 24.31 59.32 -57.31
CA ARG A 160 23.65 60.60 -57.05
C ARG A 160 24.65 61.68 -56.63
N GLU A 161 25.60 61.34 -55.76
CA GLU A 161 26.68 62.24 -55.34
C GLU A 161 27.58 62.61 -56.53
N ASP A 162 28.04 61.62 -57.32
CA ASP A 162 28.88 61.87 -58.50
C ASP A 162 28.17 62.70 -59.58
N ILE A 163 26.86 62.52 -59.79
CA ILE A 163 26.08 63.35 -60.72
C ILE A 163 25.94 64.78 -60.19
N GLN A 164 25.66 64.97 -58.90
CA GLN A 164 25.55 66.31 -58.32
C GLN A 164 26.86 67.11 -58.49
N ASP A 165 28.01 66.46 -58.34
CA ASP A 165 29.32 67.08 -58.51
C ASP A 165 29.70 67.36 -59.99
N GLN A 166 29.11 66.64 -60.96
CA GLN A 166 29.43 66.75 -62.39
C GLN A 166 28.41 67.53 -63.23
N LEU A 167 27.36 68.09 -62.63
CA LEU A 167 26.33 68.87 -63.33
C LEU A 167 26.80 70.30 -63.66
N ASP A 168 27.55 70.43 -64.75
CA ASP A 168 27.84 71.71 -65.42
C ASP A 168 26.75 72.07 -66.45
N SER A 169 26.57 73.35 -66.69
CA SER A 169 25.65 73.97 -67.66
C SER A 169 25.69 73.33 -69.05
N ASP A 170 26.87 72.92 -69.52
CA ASP A 170 27.07 72.26 -70.82
C ASP A 170 26.55 70.82 -70.87
N ARG A 171 26.59 70.08 -69.75
CA ARG A 171 25.97 68.74 -69.69
C ARG A 171 24.45 68.84 -69.61
N HIS A 172 23.91 69.83 -68.91
CA HIS A 172 22.48 70.09 -68.86
C HIS A 172 21.89 70.35 -70.26
N ARG A 173 22.57 71.16 -71.08
CA ARG A 173 22.16 71.42 -72.46
C ARG A 173 22.15 70.14 -73.31
N ARG A 174 23.21 69.32 -73.23
CA ARG A 174 23.28 68.03 -73.95
C ARG A 174 22.20 67.03 -73.53
N ILE A 175 21.85 66.98 -72.24
CA ILE A 175 20.76 66.12 -71.74
C ILE A 175 19.41 66.61 -72.27
N MET A 176 19.18 67.92 -72.32
CA MET A 176 17.95 68.50 -72.88
C MET A 176 17.83 68.23 -74.38
N GLU A 177 18.89 68.43 -75.16
CA GLU A 177 18.93 68.11 -76.59
C GLU A 177 18.66 66.61 -76.84
N LYS A 178 19.27 65.71 -76.06
CA LYS A 178 19.04 64.26 -76.14
C LYS A 178 17.59 63.88 -75.81
N ASN A 179 16.99 64.51 -74.80
CA ASN A 179 15.58 64.25 -74.43
C ASN A 179 14.60 64.77 -75.50
N ILE A 180 14.92 65.89 -76.15
CA ILE A 180 14.14 66.43 -77.27
C ILE A 180 14.25 65.50 -78.48
N GLU A 181 15.44 64.97 -78.78
CA GLU A 181 15.67 63.97 -79.83
C GLU A 181 14.88 62.69 -79.58
N ILE A 182 14.98 62.09 -78.39
CA ILE A 182 14.25 60.85 -78.04
C ILE A 182 12.73 61.07 -78.05
N SER A 183 12.25 62.21 -77.53
CA SER A 183 10.82 62.53 -77.56
C SER A 183 10.32 62.78 -78.98
N GLY A 184 11.14 63.40 -79.84
CA GLY A 184 10.85 63.56 -81.26
C GLY A 184 10.79 62.23 -82.01
N GLU A 185 11.67 61.28 -81.67
CA GLU A 185 11.73 59.94 -82.27
C GLU A 185 10.58 59.01 -81.81
N VAL A 186 10.01 59.26 -80.62
CA VAL A 186 8.81 58.57 -80.11
C VAL A 186 7.54 59.18 -80.71
N ILE A 187 7.51 60.49 -80.96
CA ILE A 187 6.37 61.18 -81.59
C ILE A 187 6.34 60.95 -83.11
N GLY A 188 7.50 60.84 -83.78
CA GLY A 188 7.60 60.53 -85.22
C GLY A 188 7.39 59.05 -85.59
N ARG A 189 7.15 58.18 -84.61
CA ARG A 189 6.83 56.74 -84.79
C ARG A 189 5.33 56.41 -84.72
N LYS A 190 4.48 57.42 -84.61
CA LYS A 190 3.02 57.31 -84.83
C LYS A 190 2.67 57.87 -86.20
#